data_AF-A0A483HIJ5-F1
#
_entry.id   AF-A0A483HIJ5-F1
#
_cell.length_a   1.000
_cell.length_b   1.000
_cell.length_c   1.000
_cell.angle_alpha   90.00
_cell.angle_beta   90.00
_cell.angle_gamma   90.00
#
_symmetry.space_group_name_H-M   'P 1'
#
loop_
_entity.id
_entity.type
_entity.pdbx_description
1 polymer ?
#
loop_
_entity_poly.entity_id
_entity_poly.type
_entity_poly.pdbx_seq_one_letter_code
_entity_poly.pdbx_strand_id
1 'polypeptide(L)' 'MTDEYKKKIGIPDNHTLEEVSSTWKGPRRGQDTDEYLLRELDENGEVVAHYEVYDSTSTYPPFGRSITYKKV' A
#
# COMPACT_ATOMS: atom_id res chain seq x y z
N MET A 1 4.63 8.07 3.60
CA MET A 1 3.73 7.00 3.16
C MET A 1 4.41 6.18 2.06
N THR A 2 4.77 6.81 0.93
CA THR A 2 5.33 6.14 -0.25
C THR A 2 6.64 5.37 0.01
N ASP A 3 7.55 5.90 0.84
CA ASP A 3 8.83 5.23 1.15
C ASP A 3 8.69 3.94 1.98
N GLU A 4 7.69 3.85 2.87
CA GLU A 4 7.44 2.65 3.68
C GLU A 4 6.95 1.51 2.80
N TYR A 5 6.06 1.81 1.85
CA TYR A 5 5.58 0.85 0.87
C TYR A 5 6.66 0.49 -0.14
N LYS A 6 7.45 1.47 -0.62
CA LYS A 6 8.60 1.23 -1.52
C LYS A 6 9.56 0.20 -0.92
N LYS A 7 9.90 0.36 0.37
CA LYS A 7 10.78 -0.57 1.09
C LYS A 7 10.16 -1.95 1.34
N LYS A 8 8.85 -2.03 1.59
CA LYS A 8 8.14 -3.31 1.79
C LYS A 8 7.97 -4.11 0.51
N ILE A 9 7.65 -3.42 -0.58
CA ILE A 9 7.43 -4.03 -1.90
C ILE A 9 8.77 -4.42 -2.53
N GLY A 10 9.83 -3.66 -2.25
CA GLY A 10 11.18 -3.95 -2.74
C GLY A 10 11.37 -3.56 -4.20
N ILE A 11 10.72 -2.48 -4.65
CA ILE A 11 10.93 -1.97 -6.00
C ILE A 11 12.32 -1.33 -6.15
N PRO A 12 12.93 -1.37 -7.35
CA PRO A 12 14.19 -0.70 -7.63
C PRO A 12 14.15 0.80 -7.32
N ASP A 13 15.28 1.39 -6.91
CA ASP A 13 15.35 2.83 -6.60
C ASP A 13 15.01 3.70 -7.79
N ASN A 14 15.40 3.25 -8.99
CA ASN A 14 15.13 3.88 -10.27
C ASN A 14 13.66 3.81 -10.70
N HIS A 15 12.85 2.98 -10.04
CA HIS A 15 11.42 2.92 -10.29
C HIS A 15 10.67 3.87 -9.37
N THR A 16 9.62 4.49 -9.89
CA THR A 16 8.76 5.41 -9.15
C THR A 16 7.48 4.70 -8.73
N LEU A 17 7.10 4.84 -7.47
CA LEU A 17 5.81 4.33 -6.99
C LEU A 17 4.83 5.50 -6.90
N GLU A 18 3.73 5.43 -7.63
CA GLU A 18 2.70 6.46 -7.65
C GLU A 18 1.40 5.90 -7.07
N GLU A 19 0.77 6.65 -6.17
CA GLU A 19 -0.56 6.32 -5.66
C GLU A 19 -1.62 6.67 -6.72
N VAL A 20 -2.31 5.66 -7.20
CA VAL A 20 -3.40 5.78 -8.18
C VAL A 20 -4.71 6.06 -7.47
N SER A 21 -4.96 5.36 -6.35
CA SER A 21 -6.17 5.55 -5.56
C SER A 21 -5.97 5.17 -4.11
N SER A 22 -6.75 5.81 -3.24
CA SER A 22 -6.91 5.43 -1.85
C SER A 22 -8.39 5.20 -1.57
N THR A 23 -8.69 4.07 -0.97
CA THR A 23 -10.02 3.66 -0.57
C THR A 23 -10.01 3.31 0.90
N TRP A 24 -10.65 4.14 1.71
CA TRP A 24 -10.91 3.80 3.09
C TRP A 24 -12.06 2.78 3.17
N LYS A 25 -11.80 1.58 3.68
CA LYS A 25 -12.84 0.55 3.89
C LYS A 25 -13.61 0.75 5.19
N GLY A 26 -13.14 1.65 6.05
CA GLY A 26 -13.73 1.94 7.36
C GLY A 26 -13.48 0.84 8.39
N PRO A 27 -13.83 1.12 9.66
CA PRO A 27 -13.71 0.16 10.74
C PRO A 27 -14.69 -0.99 10.55
N ARG A 28 -14.17 -2.17 10.26
CA ARG A 28 -14.92 -3.43 10.20
C ARG A 28 -14.43 -4.36 11.30
N ARG A 29 -15.35 -4.82 12.15
CA ARG A 29 -15.06 -5.77 13.24
C ARG A 29 -13.89 -5.35 14.15
N GLY A 30 -13.73 -4.05 14.40
CA GLY A 30 -12.63 -3.55 15.24
C GLY A 30 -11.28 -3.43 14.55
N GLN A 31 -11.26 -3.50 13.22
CA GLN A 31 -10.11 -3.19 12.39
C GLN A 31 -10.48 -2.08 11.42
N ASP A 32 -9.77 -0.97 11.50
CA ASP A 32 -9.78 0.04 10.45
C ASP A 32 -8.90 -0.47 9.31
N THR A 33 -9.36 -0.40 8.07
CA THR A 33 -8.59 -0.88 6.92
C THR A 33 -8.60 0.14 5.81
N ASP A 34 -7.41 0.56 5.42
CA ASP A 34 -7.15 1.41 4.27
C ASP A 34 -6.60 0.58 3.12
N GLU A 35 -7.18 0.74 1.94
CA GLU A 35 -6.70 0.14 0.69
C GLU A 35 -6.07 1.23 -0.17
N TYR A 36 -4.81 1.05 -0.54
CA TYR A 36 -4.08 1.93 -1.44
C TYR A 36 -3.73 1.17 -2.72
N LEU A 37 -4.03 1.75 -3.86
CA LEU A 37 -3.61 1.25 -5.16
C LEU A 37 -2.39 2.04 -5.61
N LEU A 38 -1.26 1.37 -5.73
CA LEU A 38 0.01 1.95 -6.14
C LEU A 38 0.39 1.37 -7.50
N ARG A 39 0.90 2.20 -8.40
CA ARG A 39 1.51 1.75 -9.65
C ARG A 39 3.01 1.97 -9.59
N GLU A 40 3.77 1.01 -10.08
CA GLU A 40 5.21 1.14 -10.28
C GLU A 40 5.46 1.56 -11.71
N LEU A 41 6.14 2.69 -11.85
CA LEU A 41 6.61 3.26 -13.09
C LEU A 41 8.10 2.95 -13.21
N ASP A 42 8.54 2.54 -14.37
CA ASP A 42 9.96 2.40 -14.67
C ASP A 42 10.65 3.77 -14.84
N GLU A 43 11.94 3.74 -15.19
CA GLU A 43 12.74 4.94 -15.50
C GLU A 43 12.20 5.77 -16.66
N ASN A 44 11.40 5.16 -17.55
CA ASN A 44 10.82 5.79 -18.72
C ASN A 44 9.42 6.36 -18.43
N GLY A 45 8.87 6.11 -17.23
CA GLY A 45 7.51 6.50 -16.86
C GLY A 45 6.44 5.53 -17.37
N GLU A 46 6.80 4.30 -17.75
CA GLU A 46 5.87 3.24 -18.12
C GLU A 46 5.46 2.41 -16.91
N VAL A 47 4.17 2.04 -16.85
CA VAL A 47 3.65 1.24 -15.74
C VAL A 47 4.08 -0.22 -15.89
N VAL A 48 4.96 -0.68 -15.00
CA VAL A 48 5.49 -2.05 -15.00
C VAL A 48 4.75 -2.98 -14.04
N ALA A 49 4.07 -2.43 -13.02
CA ALA A 49 3.28 -3.23 -12.08
C ALA A 49 2.24 -2.40 -11.32
N HIS A 50 1.22 -3.08 -10.78
CA HIS A 50 0.30 -2.51 -9.81
C HIS A 50 0.40 -3.26 -8.48
N TYR A 51 0.22 -2.53 -7.39
CA TYR A 51 0.26 -3.04 -6.03
C TYR A 51 -0.95 -2.53 -5.26
N GLU A 52 -1.74 -3.46 -4.74
CA GLU A 52 -2.77 -3.19 -3.75
C GLU A 52 -2.14 -3.32 -2.37
N VAL A 53 -2.09 -2.24 -1.61
CA VAL A 53 -1.61 -2.21 -0.22
C VAL A 53 -2.79 -2.11 0.71
N TYR A 54 -2.85 -3.01 1.69
CA TYR A 54 -3.86 -3.03 2.73
C TYR A 54 -3.21 -2.72 4.07
N ASP A 55 -3.55 -1.57 4.62
CA ASP A 55 -3.14 -1.15 5.95
C ASP A 55 -4.28 -1.37 6.94
N SER A 56 -4.17 -2.41 7.76
CA SER A 56 -5.17 -2.74 8.77
C SER A 56 -4.68 -2.34 10.15
N THR A 57 -5.39 -1.42 10.80
CA THR A 57 -5.12 -0.96 12.16
C THR A 57 -6.20 -1.48 13.11
N SER A 58 -5.82 -2.23 14.14
CA SER A 58 -6.74 -2.66 15.19
C SER A 58 -7.10 -1.50 16.11
N THR A 59 -8.41 -1.26 16.25
CA THR A 59 -8.95 -0.20 17.11
C THR A 59 -9.18 -0.67 18.55
N TYR A 60 -9.00 -1.97 18.83
CA TYR A 60 -9.09 -2.54 20.16
C TYR A 60 -7.69 -2.91 20.70
N PRO A 61 -7.47 -2.82 22.02
CA PRO A 61 -6.25 -3.32 22.63
C PRO A 61 -6.10 -4.85 22.43
N PRO A 62 -4.89 -5.34 22.12
CA PRO A 62 -3.67 -4.59 21.86
C PRO A 62 -3.70 -3.87 20.50
N PHE A 63 -3.40 -2.57 20.51
CA PHE A 63 -3.30 -1.79 19.28
C PHE A 63 -2.21 -2.37 18.39
N GLY A 64 -2.57 -2.74 17.15
CA GLY A 64 -1.66 -3.34 16.19
C GLY A 64 -1.95 -2.85 14.78
N ARG A 65 -0.89 -2.54 14.03
CA ARG A 65 -0.97 -2.15 12.61
C ARG A 65 -0.35 -3.27 11.77
N SER A 66 -1.06 -3.72 10.75
CA SER A 66 -0.62 -4.76 9.83
C SER A 66 -0.74 -4.24 8.41
N ILE A 67 0.39 -4.00 7.77
CA ILE A 67 0.44 -3.61 6.36
C ILE A 67 0.75 -4.85 5.53
N THR A 68 -0.17 -5.22 4.65
CA THR A 68 0.01 -6.28 3.65
C THR A 68 -0.06 -5.67 2.26
N TYR A 69 0.54 -6.33 1.27
CA TYR A 69 0.45 -5.88 -0.12
C TYR A 69 0.27 -7.08 -1.04
N LYS A 70 -0.31 -6.80 -2.21
CA LYS A 70 -0.55 -7.77 -3.27
C LYS A 70 -0.19 -7.15 -4.61
N LYS A 71 0.56 -7.88 -5.42
CA LYS A 71 0.85 -7.50 -6.81
C LYS A 71 -0.33 -7.93 -7.69
N VAL A 72 -0.82 -7.01 -8.53
CA VAL A 72 -1.95 -7.21 -9.46
C VAL A 72 -1.52 -6.96 -10.89
#